data_AF-A0A8S3A7X6-F1
#
_entry.id   AF-A0A8S3A7X6-F1
#
_cell.length_a   1.000
_cell.length_b   1.000
_cell.length_c   1.000
_cell.angle_alpha   90.00
_cell.angle_beta   90.00
_cell.angle_gamma   90.00
#
_symmetry.space_group_name_H-M   'P 1'
#
loop_
_entity.id
_entity.type
_entity.pdbx_description
1 polymer ?
#
loop_
_entity_poly.entity_id
_entity_poly.type
_entity_poly.pdbx_seq_one_letter_code
_entity_poly.pdbx_strand_id
1 'polypeptide(L)' 'MVSQAIKGADQPRAQWYWKSNSDPWSTNGDEEWTKYSDIESAIIEEAFNQKNKTKLAELDNYSINLNDS' A
#
# COMPACT_ATOMS: atom_id res chain seq x y z
N MET A 1 2.83 -41.70 8.89
CA MET A 1 3.28 -40.53 8.10
C MET A 1 2.09 -39.61 7.91
N VAL A 2 2.02 -38.49 8.64
CA VAL A 2 1.19 -37.35 8.24
C VAL A 2 1.98 -36.08 8.51
N SER A 3 2.58 -35.57 7.44
CA SER A 3 3.25 -34.28 7.41
C SER A 3 2.17 -33.22 7.24
N GLN A 4 2.15 -32.21 8.11
CA GLN A 4 1.83 -30.84 7.68
C GLN A 4 2.33 -29.88 8.76
N ALA A 5 3.52 -29.36 8.51
CA ALA A 5 4.03 -28.20 9.21
C ALA A 5 3.05 -27.05 8.98
N ILE A 6 2.46 -26.54 10.06
CA ILE A 6 1.77 -25.25 10.04
C ILE A 6 2.88 -24.20 9.88
N LYS A 7 3.26 -23.96 8.62
CA LYS A 7 3.96 -22.73 8.26
C LYS A 7 2.95 -21.60 8.49
N GLY A 8 2.92 -21.08 9.71
CA GLY A 8 2.63 -19.66 9.92
C GLY A 8 3.76 -18.88 9.29
N ALA A 9 3.85 -18.92 7.96
CA ALA A 9 4.73 -18.03 7.23
C ALA A 9 4.09 -16.66 7.37
N ASP A 10 4.67 -15.84 8.24
CA ASP A 10 4.62 -14.39 8.11
C ASP A 10 5.06 -14.08 6.67
N GLN A 11 4.09 -14.07 5.75
CA GLN A 11 4.38 -13.69 4.38
C GLN A 11 4.74 -12.21 4.43
N PRO A 12 5.87 -11.78 3.87
CA PRO A 12 6.20 -10.37 3.82
C PRO A 12 5.08 -9.67 3.06
N ARG A 13 4.24 -8.92 3.78
CA ARG A 13 3.18 -8.09 3.19
C ARG A 13 3.86 -6.96 2.43
N ALA A 14 3.27 -6.54 1.30
CA ALA A 14 3.83 -5.44 0.55
C ALA A 14 3.79 -4.17 1.43
N GLN A 15 4.95 -3.54 1.62
CA GLN A 15 5.03 -2.27 2.33
C GLN A 15 4.80 -1.13 1.34
N TRP A 16 3.72 -0.37 1.54
CA TRP A 16 3.39 0.77 0.71
C TRP A 16 3.90 2.07 1.34
N TYR A 17 4.22 3.05 0.48
CA TYR A 17 4.72 4.36 0.86
C TYR A 17 3.99 5.45 0.07
N TRP A 18 3.94 6.65 0.63
CA TRP A 18 3.50 7.86 -0.06
C TRP A 18 4.55 8.95 0.03
N LYS A 19 4.60 9.79 -1.00
CA LYS A 19 5.55 10.89 -1.08
C LYS A 19 5.04 12.06 -0.22
N SER A 20 5.70 12.31 0.90
CA SER A 20 5.44 13.41 1.81
C SER A 20 6.25 14.65 1.41
N ASN A 21 5.90 15.26 0.27
CA ASN A 21 6.47 16.56 -0.06
C ASN A 21 5.87 17.63 0.85
N SER A 22 6.69 18.23 1.71
CA SER A 22 6.28 19.41 2.51
C SER A 22 5.88 20.59 1.64
N ASP A 23 6.48 20.70 0.44
CA ASP A 23 6.08 21.66 -0.59
C ASP A 23 5.71 20.93 -1.89
N PRO A 24 4.42 20.96 -2.29
CA PRO A 24 3.95 20.22 -3.47
C PRO A 24 4.34 20.87 -4.80
N TRP A 25 4.93 22.08 -4.80
CA TRP A 25 5.36 22.79 -6.01
C TRP A 25 6.89 22.86 -6.17
N SER A 26 7.63 22.46 -5.14
CA SER A 26 9.08 22.47 -5.14
C SER A 26 9.61 21.30 -5.94
N THR A 27 10.31 21.63 -7.03
CA THR A 27 11.02 20.66 -7.87
C THR A 27 12.37 20.25 -7.29
N ASN A 28 12.81 20.89 -6.20
CA ASN A 28 14.14 20.73 -5.59
C ASN A 28 14.09 20.27 -4.14
N GLY A 29 12.91 19.91 -3.62
CA GLY A 29 12.78 19.35 -2.27
C GLY A 29 13.24 17.91 -2.23
N ASP A 30 13.92 17.50 -1.15
CA ASP A 30 14.20 16.10 -0.88
C ASP A 30 12.88 15.32 -0.85
N GLU A 31 12.77 14.30 -1.72
CA GLU A 31 11.59 13.46 -1.78
C GLU A 31 11.56 12.55 -0.55
N GLU A 32 10.73 12.90 0.43
CA GLU A 32 10.53 12.06 1.59
C GLU A 32 9.43 11.03 1.30
N TRP A 33 9.72 9.75 1.56
CA TRP A 33 8.75 8.67 1.46
C TRP A 33 8.30 8.27 2.85
N THR A 34 7.04 8.54 3.17
CA THR A 34 6.42 8.12 4.42
C THR A 34 5.72 6.78 4.23
N LYS A 35 5.94 5.86 5.16
CA LYS A 35 5.31 4.54 5.12
C LYS A 35 3.85 4.61 5.55
N TYR A 36 2.99 3.84 4.89
CA TYR A 36 1.66 3.53 5.42
C TYR A 36 1.76 2.56 6.59
N SER A 37 0.79 2.56 7.50
CA SER A 37 0.70 1.54 8.54
C SER A 37 0.51 0.13 7.93
N ASP A 38 0.72 -0.92 8.71
CA ASP A 38 0.51 -2.30 8.26
C ASP A 38 -0.94 -2.56 7.80
N ILE A 39 -1.91 -1.90 8.44
CA ILE A 39 -3.34 -2.02 8.10
C ILE A 39 -3.61 -1.29 6.78
N GLU A 40 -3.18 -0.04 6.66
CA GLU A 40 -3.36 0.74 5.43
C GLU A 40 -2.65 0.08 4.25
N SER A 41 -1.43 -0.41 4.45
CA SER A 41 -0.69 -1.15 3.42
C SER A 41 -1.42 -2.39 2.94
N ALA A 42 -2.07 -3.14 3.84
CA ALA A 42 -2.88 -4.30 3.47
C ALA A 42 -4.13 -3.91 2.66
N ILE A 43 -4.80 -2.81 3.01
CA ILE A 43 -5.96 -2.30 2.25
C ILE A 43 -5.53 -1.86 0.85
N ILE A 44 -4.41 -1.15 0.74
CA ILE A 44 -3.85 -0.71 -0.55
C ILE A 44 -3.45 -1.92 -1.41
N GLU A 45 -2.77 -2.90 -0.82
CA GLU A 45 -2.38 -4.13 -1.52
C GLU A 45 -3.60 -4.92 -2.02
N GLU A 46 -4.65 -5.03 -1.20
CA GLU A 46 -5.89 -5.68 -1.61
C GLU A 46 -6.54 -4.94 -2.79
N ALA A 47 -6.70 -3.61 -2.69
CA ALA A 47 -7.28 -2.79 -3.73
C ALA A 47 -6.47 -2.84 -5.04
N PHE A 48 -5.14 -2.84 -4.95
CA PHE A 48 -4.24 -2.91 -6.11
C PHE A 48 -4.39 -4.23 -6.89
N ASN A 49 -4.59 -5.35 -6.17
CA ASN A 49 -4.72 -6.68 -6.73
C ASN A 49 -6.10 -7.00 -7.32
N GLN A 50 -7.10 -6.13 -7.11
CA GLN A 50 -8.41 -6.27 -7.74
C GLN A 50 -8.32 -6.06 -9.26
N LYS A 51 -8.59 -7.10 -10.04
CA LYS A 51 -8.42 -7.08 -11.51
C LYS A 51 -9.57 -6.43 -12.29
N ASN A 52 -10.76 -6.27 -11.70
CA ASN A 52 -12.00 -5.97 -12.41
C ASN A 52 -12.80 -4.79 -11.82
N LYS A 53 -12.16 -3.93 -11.02
CA LYS A 53 -12.80 -2.76 -10.39
C LYS A 53 -11.89 -1.55 -10.46
N THR A 54 -12.46 -0.37 -10.32
CA THR A 54 -11.73 0.87 -10.00
C THR A 54 -10.83 0.56 -8.81
N LYS A 55 -9.51 0.67 -8.98
CA LYS A 55 -8.55 0.37 -7.92
C LYS A 55 -8.52 1.52 -6.91
N LEU A 56 -9.60 1.69 -6.16
CA LEU A 56 -9.74 2.70 -5.12
C LEU A 56 -9.48 2.03 -3.76
N ALA A 57 -8.45 2.47 -3.05
CA ALA A 57 -8.23 2.08 -1.66
C ALA A 57 -8.92 3.11 -0.75
N GLU A 58 -9.94 2.69 -0.01
CA GLU A 58 -10.66 3.55 0.94
C GLU A 58 -9.99 3.46 2.32
N LEU A 59 -9.37 4.56 2.75
CA LEU A 59 -8.78 4.71 4.07
C LEU A 59 -9.63 5.68 4.90
N ASP A 60 -9.41 5.70 6.22
CA ASP A 60 -10.29 6.38 7.19
C ASP A 60 -10.55 7.86 6.87
N ASN A 61 -9.56 8.56 6.32
CA ASN A 61 -9.63 10.01 6.07
C ASN A 61 -9.46 10.41 4.60
N TYR A 62 -9.15 9.47 3.70
CA TYR A 62 -8.87 9.74 2.29
C TYR A 62 -8.96 8.47 1.46
N SER A 63 -9.06 8.63 0.13
CA SER A 63 -9.05 7.51 -0.81
C SER A 63 -7.88 7.64 -1.77
N ILE A 64 -7.24 6.52 -2.07
CA ILE A 64 -6.13 6.46 -3.02
C ILE A 64 -6.66 5.86 -4.32
N ASN A 65 -6.50 6.59 -5.43
CA ASN A 65 -6.79 6.09 -6.75
C ASN A 65 -5.53 5.46 -7.34
N LEU A 66 -5.55 4.13 -7.51
CA LEU A 66 -4.45 3.31 -8.03
C LEU A 66 -4.65 2.94 -9.50
N ASN A 67 -5.57 3.60 -10.21
CA ASN A 67 -5.69 3.44 -11.64
C ASN A 67 -4.52 4.16 -12.32
N ASP A 68 -3.81 3.44 -13.17
CA ASP A 68 -2.81 4.01 -14.08
C ASP A 68 -3.55 4.86 -15.12
N SER A 69 -3.14 6.12 -15.31
CA SER A 69 -3.72 7.05 -16.31
C SER A 69 -3.03 6.90 -17.66
#